data_AF-A0A967C9X4-F1
#
_entry.id   AF-A0A967C9X4-F1
#
_cell.length_a   1.000
_cell.length_b   1.000
_cell.length_c   1.000
_cell.angle_alpha   90.00
_cell.angle_beta   90.00
_cell.angle_gamma   90.00
#
_symmetry.space_group_name_H-M   'P 1'
#
loop_
_entity.id
_entity.type
_entity.pdbx_description
1 polymer ?
#
loop_
_entity_poly.entity_id
_entity_poly.type
_entity_poly.pdbx_seq_one_letter_code
_entity_poly.pdbx_strand_id
1 'polypeptide(L)'
;LSDGSGMTVTIAKYLTPSGRDIHKHGIDPDVRAKLSSDEAQKLRLEDLGTKKDSQYRVAETTLLKQVRGAGTVSKAKTFDPASANLPAALPR
;
A
#
# COMPACT_ATOMS: atom_id res chain seq x y z
N LEU A 1 -28.75 17.97 12.85
CA LEU A 1 -28.78 19.45 12.83
C LEU A 1 -30.24 19.89 12.80
N SER A 2 -30.58 21.14 13.13
CA SER A 2 -31.99 21.58 13.28
C SER A 2 -32.84 21.43 12.00
N ASP A 3 -32.19 21.20 10.88
CA ASP A 3 -32.69 20.97 9.52
C ASP A 3 -32.80 19.48 9.13
N GLY A 4 -32.48 18.54 10.02
CA GLY A 4 -32.45 17.10 9.70
C GLY A 4 -31.20 16.64 8.96
N SER A 5 -30.19 17.51 8.76
CA SER A 5 -28.93 17.12 8.14
C SER A 5 -27.96 16.44 9.13
N GLY A 6 -27.04 15.64 8.58
CA GLY A 6 -25.98 14.94 9.31
C GLY A 6 -24.60 15.44 8.90
N MET A 7 -23.68 15.54 9.87
CA MET A 7 -22.28 15.93 9.64
C MET A 7 -21.36 14.78 10.02
N THR A 8 -20.48 14.38 9.11
CA THR A 8 -19.44 13.38 9.36
C THR A 8 -18.15 14.09 9.76
N VAL A 9 -17.64 13.79 10.95
CA VAL A 9 -16.40 14.37 11.49
C VAL A 9 -15.41 13.26 11.79
N THR A 10 -14.17 13.43 11.33
CA THR A 10 -13.05 12.53 11.65
C THR A 10 -12.25 13.11 12.80
N ILE A 11 -12.27 12.45 13.96
CA ILE A 11 -11.56 12.91 15.16
C ILE A 11 -10.13 12.37 15.30
N ALA A 12 -9.80 11.31 14.57
CA ALA A 12 -8.54 10.59 14.72
C ALA A 12 -7.65 10.73 13.48
N LYS A 13 -6.32 10.69 13.70
CA LYS A 13 -5.31 10.66 12.65
C LYS A 13 -4.75 9.26 12.48
N TYR A 14 -4.35 8.92 11.26
CA TYR A 14 -3.67 7.68 10.96
C TYR A 14 -2.18 7.96 10.82
N LEU A 15 -1.38 7.51 11.80
CA LEU A 15 0.07 7.68 11.81
C LEU A 15 0.75 6.37 11.42
N THR A 16 1.78 6.44 10.59
CA THR A 16 2.73 5.32 10.44
C THR A 16 3.54 5.14 11.73
N PRO A 17 4.24 3.99 11.92
CA PRO A 17 5.21 3.84 13.02
C PRO A 17 6.29 4.93 13.06
N SER A 18 6.60 5.56 11.92
CA SER A 18 7.51 6.71 11.84
C SER A 18 6.85 8.06 12.15
N GLY A 19 5.57 8.09 12.52
CA GLY A 19 4.82 9.30 12.84
C GLY A 19 4.27 10.08 11.63
N ARG A 20 4.32 9.52 10.42
CA ARG A 20 3.78 10.17 9.21
C ARG A 20 2.26 10.06 9.19
N ASP A 21 1.58 11.20 9.11
CA ASP A 21 0.12 11.26 8.93
C ASP A 21 -0.27 10.91 7.48
N ILE A 22 -0.96 9.78 7.32
CA ILE A 22 -1.39 9.27 6.01
C ILE A 22 -2.75 9.81 5.59
N HIS A 23 -3.50 10.48 6.48
CA HIS A 23 -4.82 11.01 6.17
C HIS A 23 -4.76 12.10 5.08
N LYS A 24 -3.69 12.90 5.06
CA LYS A 24 -3.47 13.95 4.05
C LYS A 24 -2.53 13.54 2.92
N HIS A 25 -1.46 12.83 3.25
CA HIS A 25 -0.37 12.57 2.30
C HIS A 25 -0.45 11.21 1.61
N GLY A 26 -1.27 10.29 2.13
CA GLY A 26 -1.27 8.90 1.68
C GLY A 26 0.08 8.20 1.89
N ILE A 27 0.22 7.03 1.26
CA ILE A 27 1.46 6.24 1.21
C ILE A 27 2.07 6.40 -0.17
N ASP A 28 3.35 6.79 -0.21
CA ASP A 28 4.12 6.79 -1.45
C ASP A 28 4.46 5.35 -1.85
N PRO A 29 4.24 4.94 -3.11
CA PRO A 29 4.62 3.62 -3.56
C PRO A 29 6.15 3.52 -3.71
N ASP A 30 6.72 2.41 -3.28
CA ASP A 30 8.14 2.11 -3.47
C ASP A 30 8.49 2.00 -4.97
N VAL A 31 7.57 1.44 -5.75
CA VAL A 31 7.67 1.34 -7.22
C VAL A 31 6.45 2.00 -7.85
N ARG A 32 6.67 3.11 -8.56
CA ARG A 32 5.60 3.82 -9.27
C ARG A 32 5.22 3.08 -10.55
N ALA A 33 4.02 2.50 -10.59
CA ALA A 33 3.40 1.95 -11.79
C ALA A 33 2.12 2.73 -12.11
N LYS A 34 2.23 3.71 -13.02
CA LYS A 34 1.07 4.52 -13.43
C LYS A 34 0.19 3.73 -14.38
N LEU A 35 -1.12 3.82 -14.18
CA LEU A 35 -2.14 3.34 -15.10
C LEU A 35 -2.72 4.56 -15.83
N SER A 36 -2.71 4.55 -17.16
CA SER A 36 -3.34 5.64 -17.92
C SER A 36 -4.87 5.54 -17.87
N SER A 37 -5.57 6.66 -18.09
CA SER A 37 -7.05 6.68 -18.08
C SER A 37 -7.63 5.71 -19.11
N ASP A 38 -7.05 5.66 -20.32
CA ASP A 38 -7.52 4.80 -21.40
C ASP A 38 -7.33 3.31 -21.08
N GLU A 39 -6.22 2.96 -20.42
CA GLU A 39 -5.98 1.60 -19.95
C GLU A 39 -6.95 1.23 -18.82
N ALA A 40 -7.18 2.13 -17.87
CA ALA A 40 -8.11 1.91 -16.77
C ALA A 40 -9.54 1.67 -17.26
N GLN A 41 -9.98 2.38 -18.31
CA GLN A 41 -11.30 2.20 -18.89
C GLN A 41 -11.44 0.89 -19.67
N LYS A 42 -10.35 0.38 -20.25
CA LYS A 42 -10.33 -0.90 -20.99
C LYS A 42 -10.16 -2.11 -20.08
N LEU A 43 -9.67 -1.91 -18.86
CA LEU A 43 -9.37 -2.98 -17.91
C LEU A 43 -10.67 -3.56 -17.35
N ARG A 44 -10.86 -4.87 -17.51
CA ARG A 44 -12.00 -5.61 -16.95
C ARG A 44 -11.56 -6.40 -15.72
N LEU A 45 -12.52 -6.78 -14.89
CA LEU A 45 -12.26 -7.53 -13.66
C LEU A 45 -11.47 -8.83 -13.91
N GLU A 46 -11.77 -9.53 -15.00
CA GLU A 46 -11.08 -10.77 -15.41
C GLU A 46 -9.66 -10.55 -15.94
N ASP A 47 -9.29 -9.31 -16.28
CA ASP A 47 -7.95 -8.97 -16.75
C ASP A 47 -7.01 -8.60 -15.58
N LEU A 48 -7.54 -8.36 -14.37
CA LEU A 48 -6.76 -8.05 -13.16
C LEU A 48 -5.86 -9.20 -12.74
N GLY A 49 -4.62 -8.90 -12.38
CA GLY A 49 -3.66 -9.94 -11.98
C GLY A 49 -3.18 -10.83 -13.14
N THR A 50 -3.49 -10.45 -14.39
CA THR A 50 -3.02 -11.14 -15.59
C THR A 50 -1.96 -10.31 -16.32
N LYS A 51 -1.40 -10.85 -17.41
CA LYS A 51 -0.45 -10.11 -18.28
C LYS A 51 -1.06 -8.88 -18.95
N LYS A 52 -2.40 -8.75 -19.00
CA LYS A 52 -3.07 -7.58 -19.57
C LYS A 52 -3.09 -6.39 -18.62
N ASP A 53 -2.97 -6.62 -17.33
CA ASP A 53 -2.81 -5.58 -16.33
C ASP A 53 -1.36 -5.04 -16.36
N SER A 54 -1.21 -3.75 -16.63
CA SER A 54 0.10 -3.09 -16.71
C SER A 54 0.77 -2.99 -15.34
N GLN A 55 0.03 -2.76 -14.26
CA GLN A 55 0.57 -2.68 -12.90
C GLN A 55 1.03 -4.07 -12.43
N TYR A 56 0.26 -5.11 -12.74
CA TYR A 56 0.64 -6.49 -12.42
C TYR A 56 1.96 -6.89 -13.08
N ARG A 57 2.17 -6.57 -14.37
CA ARG A 57 3.44 -6.83 -15.06
C ARG A 57 4.63 -6.13 -14.40
N VAL A 58 4.47 -4.90 -13.92
CA VAL A 58 5.53 -4.20 -13.18
C VAL A 58 5.82 -4.90 -11.86
N ALA A 59 4.80 -5.37 -11.15
CA ALA A 59 4.98 -6.13 -9.91
C ALA A 59 5.74 -7.45 -10.17
N GLU A 60 5.33 -8.24 -11.16
CA GLU A 60 5.98 -9.52 -11.53
C GLU A 60 7.46 -9.31 -11.87
N THR A 61 7.76 -8.34 -12.73
CA THR A 61 9.14 -8.06 -13.13
C THR A 61 10.00 -7.53 -11.97
N THR A 62 9.44 -6.72 -11.08
CA THR A 62 10.13 -6.23 -9.89
C THR A 62 10.42 -7.36 -8.91
N LEU A 63 9.44 -8.23 -8.67
CA LEU A 63 9.60 -9.41 -7.82
C LEU A 63 10.68 -10.34 -8.39
N LEU A 64 10.64 -10.64 -9.68
CA LEU A 64 11.66 -11.47 -10.32
C LEU A 64 13.07 -10.89 -10.20
N LYS A 65 13.22 -9.56 -10.31
CA LYS A 65 14.50 -8.89 -10.06
C LYS A 65 14.96 -9.08 -8.61
N GLN A 66 14.06 -8.94 -7.64
CA GLN A 66 14.37 -9.14 -6.23
C GLN A 66 14.75 -10.59 -5.94
N VAL A 67 14.00 -11.58 -6.44
CA VAL A 67 14.30 -13.01 -6.25
C VAL A 67 15.65 -13.39 -6.87
N ARG A 68 15.96 -12.89 -8.07
CA ARG A 68 17.23 -13.18 -8.76
C ARG A 68 18.43 -12.47 -8.13
N GLY A 69 18.24 -11.24 -7.66
CA GLY A 69 19.27 -10.48 -6.94
C GLY A 69 19.49 -10.97 -5.51
N ALA A 70 18.45 -11.54 -4.89
CA ALA A 70 18.49 -12.09 -3.55
C ALA A 70 18.67 -13.61 -3.60
N GLY A 71 19.91 -14.07 -3.73
CA GLY A 71 20.34 -15.35 -3.15
C GLY A 71 20.21 -15.40 -1.61
N THR A 72 19.54 -14.40 -1.00
CA THR A 72 19.35 -14.22 0.44
C THR A 72 18.02 -13.46 0.70
N VAL A 73 16.88 -14.13 0.55
CA VAL A 73 15.58 -13.62 1.07
C VAL A 73 15.52 -13.74 2.61
N SER A 74 16.67 -13.61 3.30
CA SER A 74 16.84 -13.86 4.74
C SER A 74 17.02 -12.57 5.55
N LYS A 75 16.81 -11.38 4.97
CA LYS A 75 16.98 -10.09 5.66
C LYS A 75 15.83 -9.09 5.53
N ALA A 76 14.73 -9.45 4.88
CA ALA A 76 13.46 -8.82 5.25
C ALA A 76 13.08 -9.45 6.59
N LYS A 77 12.92 -8.67 7.66
CA LYS A 77 12.35 -9.18 8.93
C LYS A 77 11.05 -9.91 8.55
N THR A 78 11.06 -11.23 8.64
CA THR A 78 9.85 -12.03 8.47
C THR A 78 8.84 -11.52 9.49
N PHE A 79 7.64 -11.18 9.03
CA PHE A 79 6.56 -10.79 9.93
C PHE A 79 6.31 -11.94 10.90
N ASP A 80 6.65 -11.72 12.17
CA ASP A 80 6.37 -12.65 13.25
C ASP A 80 5.06 -12.21 13.91
N PRO A 81 3.96 -12.98 13.78
CA PRO A 81 2.67 -12.64 14.37
C PRO A 81 2.70 -12.64 15.91
N ALA A 82 3.71 -13.24 16.54
CA ALA A 82 3.93 -13.16 17.98
C ALA A 82 4.79 -11.95 18.39
N SER A 83 5.44 -11.28 17.44
CA SER A 83 6.24 -10.09 17.73
C SER A 83 5.37 -8.84 17.78
N ALA A 84 5.29 -8.22 18.97
CA ALA A 84 4.65 -6.92 19.12
C ALA A 84 5.58 -5.81 18.63
N ASN A 85 5.06 -4.86 17.84
CA ASN A 85 5.77 -3.63 17.48
C ASN A 85 5.75 -2.64 18.66
N LEU A 86 6.27 -3.06 19.82
CA LEU A 86 6.29 -2.30 21.07
C LEU A 86 6.84 -0.87 20.93
N PRO A 87 7.90 -0.61 20.13
CA PRO A 87 8.41 0.76 19.97
C PRO A 87 7.41 1.73 19.32
N ALA A 88 6.48 1.22 18.50
CA ALA A 88 5.45 2.03 17.87
C ALA A 88 4.20 2.20 18.76
N ALA A 89 4.03 1.33 19.77
CA ALA A 89 2.88 1.33 20.66
C ALA A 89 3.07 2.19 21.92
N LEU A 90 4.32 2.54 22.26
CA LEU A 90 4.62 3.38 23.40
C LEU A 90 4.67 4.86 22.98
N PRO A 91 3.95 5.76 23.67
CA PRO A 91 4.20 7.19 23.54
C PRO A 91 5.61 7.49 24.05
N ARG A 92 6.32 8.40 23.38
CA ARG A 92 7.58 8.95 23.87
C ARG A 92 7.37 9.80 25.11
#